data_AF-A0A151FCN9-F1
#
_entry.id   AF-A0A151FCN9-F1
#
_cell.length_a   1.000
_cell.length_b   1.000
_cell.length_c   1.000
_cell.angle_alpha   90.00
_cell.angle_beta   90.00
_cell.angle_gamma   90.00
#
_symmetry.space_group_name_H-M   'P 1'
#
loop_
_entity.id
_entity.type
_entity.pdbx_description
1 polymer ?
#
loop_
_entity_poly.entity_id
_entity_poly.type
_entity_poly.pdbx_seq_one_letter_code
_entity_poly.pdbx_strand_id
1 'polypeptide(L)'
;MNIYALSSLLASYVFFILGIFIYQRDTRNQLNRLYMAACLLLGYLAFVEFGLRQSADAAAAHTWFKIGSVWPLGIAIYMHFILVFVKKKRVLQRKVTYLLLYVPALIFALLELTTNSITGEPVKEYWGWTYSIPVLSSSRKQY
;
A
#
# COMPACT_ATOMS: atom_id res chain seq x y z
N MET A 1 -14.12 -16.68 -12.21
CA MET A 1 -13.36 -15.57 -11.60
C MET A 1 -14.13 -15.05 -10.40
N ASN A 2 -13.43 -14.76 -9.31
CA ASN A 2 -14.03 -14.10 -8.16
C ASN A 2 -14.49 -12.69 -8.56
N ILE A 3 -15.81 -12.42 -8.55
CA ILE A 3 -16.37 -11.14 -9.00
C ILE A 3 -15.85 -9.96 -8.17
N TYR A 4 -15.51 -10.21 -6.90
CA TYR A 4 -14.91 -9.22 -6.00
C TYR A 4 -13.45 -8.88 -6.35
N ALA A 5 -12.75 -9.73 -7.11
CA ALA A 5 -11.42 -9.40 -7.60
C ALA A 5 -11.49 -8.37 -8.74
N LEU A 6 -12.57 -8.36 -9.52
CA LEU A 6 -12.72 -7.45 -10.65
C LEU A 6 -12.73 -5.97 -10.21
N SER A 7 -13.35 -5.66 -9.07
CA SER A 7 -13.35 -4.29 -8.52
C SER A 7 -11.94 -3.81 -8.20
N SER A 8 -11.07 -4.67 -7.67
CA SER A 8 -9.67 -4.32 -7.38
C SER A 8 -8.87 -4.08 -8.66
N LEU A 9 -9.10 -4.89 -9.69
CA LEU A 9 -8.47 -4.69 -10.99
C LEU A 9 -8.91 -3.37 -11.63
N LEU A 10 -10.21 -3.08 -11.66
CA LEU A 10 -10.74 -1.83 -12.19
C LEU A 10 -10.20 -0.62 -11.40
N ALA A 11 -10.16 -0.71 -10.07
CA ALA A 11 -9.57 0.33 -9.22
C ALA A 11 -8.09 0.57 -9.57
N SER A 12 -7.31 -0.48 -9.82
CA SER A 12 -5.91 -0.35 -10.24
C SER A 12 -5.76 0.46 -11.53
N TYR A 13 -6.52 0.11 -12.56
CA TYR A 13 -6.51 0.87 -13.82
C TYR A 13 -6.96 2.32 -13.64
N VAL A 14 -8.04 2.56 -12.87
CA VAL A 14 -8.52 3.91 -12.57
C VAL A 14 -7.42 4.74 -11.92
N PHE A 15 -6.72 4.21 -10.92
CA PHE A 15 -5.63 4.92 -10.26
C PHE A 15 -4.47 5.22 -11.22
N PHE A 16 -4.05 4.27 -12.06
CA PHE A 16 -3.00 4.52 -13.04
C PHE A 16 -3.39 5.61 -14.04
N ILE A 17 -4.61 5.56 -14.57
CA ILE A 17 -5.13 6.56 -15.50
C ILE A 17 -5.20 7.94 -14.84
N LEU A 18 -5.74 8.02 -13.61
CA LEU A 18 -5.83 9.28 -12.86
C LEU A 18 -4.46 9.88 -12.57
N GLY A 19 -3.50 9.05 -12.16
CA GLY A 19 -2.13 9.48 -11.89
C GLY A 19 -1.48 10.08 -13.14
N ILE A 20 -1.57 9.38 -14.27
CA ILE A 20 -1.01 9.84 -15.55
C ILE A 20 -1.71 11.14 -16.00
N PHE A 21 -3.04 11.19 -15.94
CA PHE A 21 -3.83 12.35 -16.36
C PHE A 21 -3.46 13.62 -15.58
N ILE A 22 -3.35 13.53 -14.25
CA ILE A 22 -2.97 14.67 -13.41
C ILE A 22 -1.50 15.04 -13.61
N TYR A 23 -0.61 14.06 -13.78
CA TYR A 23 0.80 14.33 -14.05
C TYR A 23 1.02 15.09 -15.37
N GLN A 24 0.29 14.70 -16.42
CA GLN A 24 0.40 15.33 -17.74
C GLN A 24 -0.08 16.79 -17.77
N ARG A 25 -0.96 17.20 -16.85
CA ARG A 25 -1.45 18.59 -16.76
C ARG A 25 -0.34 19.59 -16.46
N ASP A 26 0.57 19.23 -15.56
CA ASP A 26 1.77 20.02 -15.25
C ASP A 26 2.80 19.10 -14.57
N THR A 27 3.80 18.68 -15.35
CA THR A 27 4.85 17.73 -14.93
C THR A 27 5.87 18.36 -14.00
N ARG A 28 5.96 19.70 -13.96
CA ARG A 28 6.89 20.44 -13.11
C ARG A 28 6.30 20.71 -11.72
N ASN A 29 4.98 20.63 -11.59
CA ASN A 29 4.30 20.80 -10.33
C ASN A 29 4.62 19.65 -9.35
N GLN A 30 5.19 19.99 -8.20
CA GLN A 30 5.53 19.02 -7.15
C GLN A 30 4.30 18.27 -6.63
N LEU A 31 3.15 18.93 -6.55
CA LEU A 31 1.89 18.32 -6.08
C LEU A 31 1.41 17.26 -7.07
N ASN A 32 1.46 17.54 -8.38
CA ASN A 32 1.08 16.57 -9.42
C ASN A 32 2.00 15.35 -9.45
N ARG A 33 3.31 15.56 -9.23
CA ARG A 33 4.28 14.46 -9.09
C ARG A 33 4.00 13.57 -7.88
N LEU A 34 3.67 14.17 -6.74
CA LEU A 34 3.31 13.41 -5.54
C LEU A 34 1.95 12.71 -5.70
N TYR A 35 0.99 13.35 -6.36
CA TYR A 35 -0.28 12.73 -6.70
C TYR A 35 -0.08 11.50 -7.59
N MET A 36 0.76 11.61 -8.62
CA MET A 36 1.14 10.48 -9.48
C MET A 36 1.78 9.34 -8.66
N ALA A 37 2.73 9.65 -7.77
CA ALA A 37 3.35 8.64 -6.91
C ALA A 37 2.30 7.94 -6.01
N ALA A 38 1.36 8.68 -5.45
CA ALA A 38 0.27 8.12 -4.64
C ALA A 38 -0.65 7.22 -5.49
N CYS A 39 -1.02 7.65 -6.69
CA CYS A 39 -1.82 6.87 -7.63
C CYS A 39 -1.10 5.61 -8.11
N LEU A 40 0.20 5.66 -8.38
CA LEU A 40 0.99 4.48 -8.73
C LEU A 40 1.01 3.47 -7.59
N LEU A 41 1.23 3.92 -6.35
CA LEU A 41 1.21 3.03 -5.20
C LEU A 41 -0.17 2.42 -4.97
N LEU A 42 -1.24 3.23 -5.00
CA LEU A 42 -2.61 2.74 -4.83
C LEU A 42 -3.00 1.77 -5.95
N GLY A 43 -2.64 2.09 -7.20
CA GLY A 43 -2.90 1.24 -8.35
C GLY A 43 -2.13 -0.09 -8.24
N TYR A 44 -0.89 -0.05 -7.75
CA TYR A 44 -0.12 -1.23 -7.43
C TYR A 44 -0.76 -2.07 -6.33
N LEU A 45 -1.16 -1.48 -5.20
CA LEU A 45 -1.78 -2.20 -4.09
C LEU A 45 -3.11 -2.82 -4.50
N ALA A 46 -3.92 -2.11 -5.30
CA ALA A 46 -5.16 -2.64 -5.86
C ALA A 46 -4.91 -3.82 -6.83
N PHE A 47 -3.81 -3.79 -7.59
CA PHE A 47 -3.40 -4.91 -8.43
C PHE A 47 -2.93 -6.12 -7.60
N VAL A 48 -2.16 -5.88 -6.54
CA VAL A 48 -1.78 -6.93 -5.58
C VAL A 48 -3.01 -7.57 -4.94
N GLU A 49 -3.98 -6.76 -4.55
CA GLU A 49 -5.26 -7.19 -4.02
C GLU A 49 -6.08 -8.06 -4.99
N PHE A 50 -6.02 -7.76 -6.29
CA PHE A 50 -6.60 -8.60 -7.32
C PHE A 50 -5.91 -9.98 -7.37
N GLY A 51 -4.58 -10.00 -7.38
CA GLY A 51 -3.79 -11.24 -7.37
C GLY A 51 -4.04 -12.09 -6.12
N LEU A 52 -4.12 -11.44 -4.96
CA LEU A 52 -4.47 -12.05 -3.69
C LEU A 52 -5.85 -12.74 -3.77
N ARG A 53 -6.90 -12.00 -4.16
CA ARG A 53 -8.28 -12.53 -4.23
C ARG A 53 -8.48 -13.63 -5.27
N GLN A 54 -7.58 -13.74 -6.25
CA GLN A 54 -7.59 -14.77 -7.29
C GLN A 54 -6.68 -15.96 -6.99
N SER A 55 -5.86 -15.91 -5.93
CA SER A 55 -4.88 -16.94 -5.62
C SER A 55 -5.50 -18.33 -5.46
N ALA A 56 -4.85 -19.34 -6.06
CA ALA A 56 -5.34 -20.72 -6.05
C ALA A 56 -5.23 -21.37 -4.66
N ASP A 57 -4.15 -21.07 -3.94
CA ASP A 57 -3.81 -21.63 -2.65
C ASP A 57 -3.26 -20.57 -1.69
N ALA A 58 -3.06 -20.98 -0.43
CA ALA A 58 -2.57 -20.11 0.63
C ALA A 58 -1.13 -19.63 0.38
N ALA A 59 -0.29 -20.42 -0.30
CA ALA A 59 1.10 -20.07 -0.57
C ALA A 59 1.19 -18.94 -1.61
N ALA A 60 0.38 -19.02 -2.66
CA ALA A 60 0.21 -17.96 -3.64
C ALA A 60 -0.34 -16.69 -2.98
N ALA A 61 -1.36 -16.82 -2.13
CA ALA A 61 -1.93 -15.69 -1.39
C ALA A 61 -0.89 -15.02 -0.47
N HIS A 62 -0.09 -15.82 0.24
CA HIS A 62 0.99 -15.32 1.08
C HIS A 62 2.05 -14.57 0.27
N THR A 63 2.39 -15.07 -0.92
CA THR A 63 3.31 -14.39 -1.84
C THR A 63 2.77 -13.02 -2.26
N TRP A 64 1.49 -12.93 -2.62
CA TRP A 64 0.85 -11.64 -2.93
C TRP A 64 0.86 -10.68 -1.74
N PHE A 65 0.68 -11.15 -0.50
CA PHE A 65 0.86 -10.27 0.67
C PHE A 65 2.26 -9.69 0.78
N LYS A 66 3.28 -10.52 0.59
CA LYS A 66 4.67 -10.05 0.63
C LYS A 66 4.96 -9.03 -0.47
N ILE A 67 4.39 -9.21 -1.65
CA ILE A 67 4.43 -8.22 -2.73
C ILE A 67 3.74 -6.91 -2.28
N GLY A 68 2.63 -6.98 -1.55
CA GLY A 68 1.90 -5.83 -1.00
C GLY A 68 2.56 -5.10 0.18
N SER A 69 3.70 -5.60 0.69
CA SER A 69 4.38 -5.07 1.89
C SER A 69 4.76 -3.58 1.84
N VAL A 70 4.77 -2.97 0.66
CA VAL A 70 5.11 -1.57 0.44
C VAL A 70 4.02 -0.58 0.85
N TRP A 71 2.85 -1.05 1.32
CA TRP A 71 1.73 -0.19 1.74
C TRP A 71 2.09 0.93 2.76
N PRO A 72 3.03 0.77 3.71
CA PRO A 72 3.39 1.84 4.64
C PRO A 72 4.03 3.05 3.96
N LEU A 73 4.63 2.88 2.77
CA LEU A 73 5.15 3.98 1.97
C LEU A 73 4.03 4.96 1.55
N GLY A 74 2.79 4.49 1.48
CA GLY A 74 1.63 5.34 1.23
C GLY A 74 1.47 6.42 2.28
N ILE A 75 1.64 6.06 3.56
CA ILE A 75 1.56 7.00 4.68
C ILE A 75 2.61 8.11 4.51
N ALA A 76 3.85 7.75 4.17
CA ALA A 76 4.91 8.72 3.93
C ALA A 76 4.61 9.63 2.73
N ILE A 77 4.11 9.06 1.63
CA ILE A 77 3.72 9.82 0.42
C ILE A 77 2.58 10.79 0.73
N TYR A 78 1.53 10.36 1.43
CA TYR A 78 0.41 11.24 1.81
C TYR A 78 0.85 12.36 2.75
N MET A 79 1.70 12.06 3.74
CA MET A 79 2.21 13.09 4.63
C MET A 79 3.08 14.10 3.88
N HIS A 80 3.93 13.65 2.95
CA HIS A 80 4.68 14.53 2.06
C HIS A 80 3.75 15.37 1.18
N PHE A 81 2.70 14.76 0.60
CA PHE A 81 1.68 15.46 -0.17
C PHE A 81 1.00 16.57 0.64
N ILE A 82 0.55 16.27 1.87
CA ILE A 82 -0.08 17.25 2.77
C ILE A 82 0.87 18.41 3.04
N LEU A 83 2.14 18.15 3.38
CA LEU A 83 3.12 19.20 3.68
C LEU A 83 3.35 20.14 2.48
N VAL A 84 3.35 19.61 1.26
CA VAL A 84 3.42 20.41 0.03
C VAL A 84 2.14 21.21 -0.17
N PHE A 85 0.98 20.57 0.00
CA PHE A 85 -0.33 21.18 -0.16
C PHE A 85 -0.54 22.38 0.80
N VAL A 86 -0.18 22.22 2.07
CA VAL A 86 -0.23 23.29 3.09
C VAL A 86 0.96 24.26 3.02
N LYS A 87 1.77 24.19 1.96
CA LYS A 87 2.90 25.08 1.65
C LYS A 87 3.92 25.20 2.80
N LYS A 88 4.16 24.13 3.57
CA LYS A 88 5.13 24.10 4.68
C LYS A 88 6.57 23.94 4.17
N LYS A 89 7.00 24.85 3.28
CA LYS A 89 8.30 24.81 2.59
C LYS A 89 9.49 24.75 3.56
N ARG A 90 9.43 25.45 4.70
CA ARG A 90 10.51 25.46 5.71
C ARG A 90 10.76 24.09 6.34
N VAL A 91 9.71 23.27 6.47
CA VAL A 91 9.82 21.90 6.99
C VAL A 91 10.44 21.01 5.91
N LEU A 92 9.95 21.10 4.67
CA LEU A 92 10.43 20.34 3.52
C LEU A 92 11.84 20.69 3.03
N GLN A 93 12.46 21.77 3.55
CA GLN A 93 13.86 22.09 3.26
C GLN A 93 14.84 21.26 4.10
N ARG A 94 14.39 20.68 5.21
CA ARG A 94 15.25 19.92 6.11
C ARG A 94 15.34 18.47 5.63
N LYS A 95 16.56 17.98 5.35
CA LYS A 95 16.81 16.57 5.01
C LYS A 95 16.23 15.62 6.06
N VAL A 96 16.26 16.03 7.34
CA VAL A 96 15.68 15.29 8.47
C VAL A 96 14.19 15.03 8.30
N THR A 97 13.43 15.94 7.68
CA THR A 97 12.00 15.72 7.43
C THR A 97 11.76 14.53 6.51
N TYR A 98 12.49 14.42 5.40
CA TYR A 98 12.39 13.27 4.51
C TYR A 98 12.81 11.97 5.20
N LEU A 99 13.86 12.04 6.03
CA LEU A 99 14.31 10.90 6.83
C LEU A 99 13.19 10.44 7.79
N LEU A 100 12.59 11.35 8.55
CA LEU A 100 11.53 11.05 9.50
C LEU A 100 10.23 10.56 8.83
N LEU A 101 9.97 10.93 7.58
CA LEU A 101 8.80 10.45 6.84
C LEU A 101 9.05 9.06 6.25
N TYR A 102 10.14 8.89 5.51
CA TYR A 102 10.36 7.71 4.68
C TYR A 102 11.07 6.58 5.40
N VAL A 103 11.94 6.86 6.39
CA VAL A 103 12.67 5.79 7.10
C VAL A 103 11.71 4.92 7.92
N PRO A 104 10.80 5.46 8.75
CA PRO A 104 9.86 4.61 9.47
C PRO A 104 8.99 3.80 8.53
N ALA A 105 8.48 4.41 7.45
CA ALA A 105 7.68 3.72 6.45
C ALA A 105 8.46 2.57 5.77
N LEU A 106 9.75 2.79 5.45
CA LEU A 106 10.62 1.75 4.89
C LEU A 106 10.88 0.63 5.90
N ILE A 107 11.10 0.95 7.17
CA ILE A 107 11.26 -0.05 8.24
C ILE A 107 10.01 -0.90 8.34
N PHE A 108 8.82 -0.31 8.39
CA PHE A 108 7.57 -1.07 8.44
C PHE A 108 7.34 -1.92 7.19
N ALA A 109 7.68 -1.41 6.01
CA ALA A 109 7.59 -2.18 4.77
C ALA A 109 8.55 -3.40 4.78
N LEU A 110 9.78 -3.21 5.28
CA LEU A 110 10.75 -4.31 5.41
C LEU A 110 10.34 -5.32 6.48
N LEU A 111 9.78 -4.86 7.60
CA LEU A 111 9.22 -5.73 8.63
C LEU A 111 8.07 -6.57 8.07
N GLU A 112 7.17 -5.96 7.33
CA GLU A 112 6.05 -6.67 6.69
C GLU A 112 6.52 -7.68 5.63
N LEU A 113 7.58 -7.34 4.89
CA LEU A 113 8.18 -8.23 3.90
C LEU A 113 8.85 -9.45 4.55
N THR A 114 9.56 -9.23 5.67
CA THR A 114 10.42 -10.26 6.28
C THR A 114 9.78 -11.02 7.44
N THR A 115 8.73 -10.47 8.05
CA THR A 115 8.07 -11.02 9.24
C THR A 115 6.56 -11.11 9.04
N ASN A 116 5.88 -11.91 9.87
CA ASN A 116 4.41 -12.00 9.92
C ASN A 116 3.89 -11.33 11.20
N SER A 117 4.60 -10.31 11.69
CA SER A 117 4.28 -9.64 12.96
C SER A 117 3.24 -8.54 12.83
N ILE A 118 3.11 -7.94 11.65
CA ILE A 118 2.19 -6.83 11.37
C ILE A 118 0.90 -7.39 10.76
N THR A 119 1.02 -8.24 9.74
CA THR A 119 -0.12 -8.92 9.11
C THR A 119 -0.07 -10.42 9.38
N GLY A 120 -1.21 -11.00 9.76
CA GLY A 120 -1.37 -12.43 9.99
C GLY A 120 -1.45 -13.25 8.70
N GLU A 121 -1.56 -14.56 8.85
CA GLU A 121 -1.63 -15.49 7.71
C GLU A 121 -2.87 -15.24 6.83
N PRO A 122 -2.80 -15.55 5.52
CA PRO A 122 -3.95 -15.44 4.63
C PRO A 122 -5.10 -16.33 5.09
N VAL A 123 -6.29 -15.75 5.19
CA VAL A 123 -7.53 -16.48 5.44
C VAL A 123 -8.41 -16.42 4.21
N LYS A 124 -9.04 -17.54 3.87
CA LYS A 124 -9.91 -17.67 2.71
C LYS A 124 -11.34 -17.35 3.10
N GLU A 125 -11.88 -16.30 2.50
CA GLU A 125 -13.26 -15.84 2.68
C GLU A 125 -14.08 -16.00 1.40
N TYR A 126 -15.39 -15.75 1.47
CA TYR A 126 -16.27 -15.84 0.30
C TYR A 126 -15.90 -14.86 -0.83
N TRP A 127 -15.20 -13.77 -0.50
CA TRP A 127 -14.66 -12.78 -1.46
C TRP A 127 -13.20 -13.03 -1.85
N GLY A 128 -12.64 -14.20 -1.54
CA GLY A 128 -11.25 -14.57 -1.83
C GLY A 128 -10.35 -14.48 -0.60
N TRP A 129 -9.04 -14.48 -0.82
CA TRP A 129 -8.06 -14.39 0.26
C TRP A 129 -8.01 -12.99 0.87
N THR A 130 -7.95 -12.91 2.20
CA THR A 130 -7.81 -11.68 2.98
C THR A 130 -6.80 -11.86 4.11
N TYR A 131 -6.39 -10.76 4.73
CA TYR A 131 -5.45 -10.79 5.83
C TYR A 131 -6.18 -11.13 7.13
N SER A 132 -5.48 -11.82 8.02
CA SER A 132 -5.94 -12.03 9.39
C SER A 132 -5.18 -11.13 10.37
N ILE A 133 -5.75 -11.00 11.57
CA ILE A 133 -5.06 -10.40 12.69
C ILE A 133 -3.95 -11.38 13.11
N PRO A 134 -2.68 -10.95 13.22
CA PRO A 134 -1.61 -11.83 13.67
C PRO A 134 -1.95 -12.38 15.06
N VAL A 135 -1.95 -13.70 15.19
CA VAL A 135 -2.22 -14.36 16.47
C VAL A 135 -1.02 -14.11 17.38
N LEU A 136 -1.15 -13.16 18.30
CA LEU A 136 -0.24 -13.04 19.43
C LEU A 136 -0.29 -14.37 20.19
N SER A 137 0.88 -14.97 20.47
CA SER A 137 1.02 -16.29 21.09
C SER A 137 0.39 -16.43 22.49
N SER A 138 -0.35 -15.43 22.98
CA SER A 138 -1.02 -15.39 24.28
C SER A 138 -2.52 -15.73 24.29
N SER A 139 -3.17 -16.00 23.15
CA SER A 139 -4.60 -16.39 23.12
C SER A 139 -4.85 -17.85 22.78
N ARG A 140 -3.91 -18.74 23.08
CA ARG A 140 -4.17 -20.18 23.15
C ARG A 140 -4.64 -20.54 24.57
N LYS A 141 -5.85 -20.13 24.95
CA LYS A 141 -6.64 -20.69 26.06
C LYS A 141 -8.05 -20.10 26.00
N GLN A 142 -9.05 -20.98 26.19
CA GLN A 142 -10.50 -20.75 26.26
C GLN A 142 -11.20 -20.85 24.88
N TYR A 143 -12.01 -21.87 24.56
CA TYR A 143 -12.61 -23.00 25.28
C TYR A 143 -12.70 -24.20 24.34
#